data_AF-A0A818WHU7-F1
#
_entry.id   AF-A0A818WHU7-F1
#
_cell.length_a   1.000
_cell.length_b   1.000
_cell.length_c   1.000
_cell.angle_alpha   90.00
_cell.angle_beta   90.00
_cell.angle_gamma   90.00
#
_symmetry.space_group_name_H-M   'P 1'
#
loop_
_entity.id
_entity.type
_entity.pdbx_description
1 polymer ?
#
loop_
_entity_poly.entity_id
_entity_poly.type
_entity_poly.pdbx_seq_one_letter_code
_entity_poly.pdbx_strand_id
1 'polypeptide(L)'
;MQMNYLRLGFITPLTAAFCLINQFVIYGIWYGASFSMVWISIERHILIFHSTRVATARGRLLFHYIPLMLFSLYAPILYAYLIFFYPCERIYDGTQTLCGDACFWGSISDSFAQYMSIAHDIMPIVIIVVFGAALLLRIIIQKRRLRQVNEWRKYRKMIIQFIFISSTFVIFYLPYTVVDFVKALGFSSFGINVIQYFLPLTNVPSIALPYATLITLPGLKQKLFALIICKAKQNTIHATVA
;
A
#
# COMPACT_ATOMS: atom_id res chain seq x y z
N MET A 1 -14.95 6.85 3.47
CA MET A 1 -15.17 8.32 3.55
C MET A 1 -15.47 8.93 2.18
N GLN A 2 -14.69 8.64 1.13
CA GLN A 2 -14.96 9.13 -0.24
C GLN A 2 -16.34 8.75 -0.81
N MET A 3 -16.94 7.61 -0.42
CA MET A 3 -18.27 7.20 -0.90
C MET A 3 -19.40 8.19 -0.54
N ASN A 4 -19.34 8.84 0.64
CA ASN A 4 -20.34 9.85 1.01
C ASN A 4 -20.17 11.11 0.17
N TYR A 5 -18.93 11.52 -0.09
CA TYR A 5 -18.63 12.64 -0.97
C TYR A 5 -19.14 12.39 -2.40
N LEU A 6 -18.86 11.22 -2.97
CA LEU A 6 -19.35 10.84 -4.31
C LEU A 6 -20.87 10.79 -4.40
N ARG A 7 -21.57 10.49 -3.30
CA ARG A 7 -23.03 10.41 -3.26
C ARG A 7 -23.71 11.76 -3.02
N LEU A 8 -23.16 12.57 -2.10
CA LEU A 8 -23.82 13.77 -1.58
C LEU A 8 -23.20 15.07 -2.11
N GLY A 9 -21.98 15.02 -2.66
CA GLY A 9 -21.18 16.19 -3.03
C GLY A 9 -20.48 16.88 -1.86
N PHE A 10 -20.66 16.38 -0.63
CA PHE A 10 -20.03 16.93 0.57
C PHE A 10 -19.73 15.84 1.62
N ILE A 11 -18.82 16.16 2.55
CA ILE A 11 -18.39 15.27 3.62
C ILE A 11 -19.28 15.43 4.87
N THR A 12 -19.81 14.31 5.39
CA THR A 12 -20.54 14.25 6.66
C THR A 12 -20.00 13.14 7.56
N PRO A 13 -19.74 13.40 8.86
CA PRO A 13 -19.85 14.70 9.54
C PRO A 13 -18.65 15.63 9.22
N LEU A 14 -18.90 16.93 9.09
CA LEU A 14 -17.84 17.94 8.94
C LEU A 14 -17.37 18.42 10.31
N THR A 15 -16.55 17.60 10.98
CA THR A 15 -15.91 17.97 12.25
C THR A 15 -14.40 17.99 12.09
N ALA A 16 -13.72 18.89 12.83
CA ALA A 16 -12.26 19.01 12.76
C ALA A 16 -11.55 17.68 13.06
N ALA A 17 -12.00 16.95 14.10
CA ALA A 17 -11.43 15.66 14.45
C ALA A 17 -11.58 14.63 13.33
N PHE A 18 -12.74 14.58 12.67
CA PHE A 18 -12.97 13.69 11.53
C PHE A 18 -12.04 14.02 10.37
N CYS A 19 -11.88 15.30 10.03
CA CYS A 19 -11.00 15.74 8.95
C CYS A 19 -9.54 15.42 9.23
N LEU A 20 -9.05 15.69 10.44
CA LEU A 20 -7.67 15.36 10.84
C LEU A 20 -7.38 13.86 10.79
N ILE A 21 -8.30 13.04 11.32
CA ILE A 21 -8.15 11.57 11.26
C ILE A 21 -8.16 11.10 9.81
N ASN A 22 -9.05 11.62 8.97
CA ASN A 22 -9.12 11.24 7.57
C ASN A 22 -7.86 11.64 6.80
N GLN A 23 -7.36 12.87 6.99
CA GLN A 23 -6.09 13.30 6.42
C GLN A 23 -4.93 12.42 6.91
N PHE A 24 -4.91 12.05 8.19
CA PHE A 24 -3.88 11.15 8.73
C PHE A 24 -3.93 9.74 8.14
N VAL A 25 -5.11 9.17 7.96
CA VAL A 25 -5.28 7.87 7.32
C VAL A 25 -4.81 7.93 5.86
N ILE A 26 -5.15 8.99 5.14
CA ILE A 26 -4.84 9.10 3.71
C ILE A 26 -3.40 9.50 3.44
N TYR A 27 -2.78 10.35 4.25
CA TYR A 27 -1.37 10.67 4.06
C TYR A 27 -0.49 9.72 4.89
N GLY A 28 -0.62 9.69 6.20
CA GLY A 28 0.25 8.90 7.08
C GLY A 28 0.19 7.40 6.82
N ILE A 29 -1.00 6.79 6.89
CA ILE A 29 -1.13 5.33 6.77
C ILE A 29 -0.89 4.86 5.33
N TRP A 30 -1.41 5.60 4.34
CA TRP A 30 -1.24 5.24 2.93
C TRP A 30 0.24 5.32 2.50
N TYR A 31 0.96 6.41 2.81
CA TYR A 31 2.39 6.49 2.52
C TYR A 31 3.17 5.44 3.32
N GLY A 32 2.82 5.19 4.58
CA GLY A 32 3.41 4.11 5.37
C GLY A 32 3.26 2.72 4.72
N ALA A 33 2.11 2.44 4.12
CA ALA A 33 1.88 1.24 3.34
C ALA A 33 2.74 1.21 2.05
N SER A 34 2.88 2.36 1.36
CA SER A 34 3.75 2.49 0.19
C SER A 34 5.23 2.20 0.52
N PHE A 35 5.76 2.80 1.60
CA PHE A 35 7.12 2.50 2.09
C PHE A 35 7.28 1.05 2.54
N SER A 36 6.26 0.47 3.17
CA SER A 36 6.26 -0.97 3.50
C SER A 36 6.37 -1.82 2.23
N MET A 37 5.66 -1.44 1.16
CA MET A 37 5.74 -2.15 -0.13
C MET A 37 7.09 -2.01 -0.81
N VAL A 38 7.74 -0.84 -0.71
CA VAL A 38 9.13 -0.65 -1.13
C VAL A 38 10.03 -1.65 -0.40
N TRP A 39 9.95 -1.70 0.93
CA TRP A 39 10.78 -2.61 1.70
C TRP A 39 10.50 -4.07 1.37
N ILE A 40 9.24 -4.49 1.30
CA ILE A 40 8.85 -5.87 0.92
C ILE A 40 9.41 -6.24 -0.46
N SER A 41 9.48 -5.29 -1.40
CA SER A 41 10.08 -5.51 -2.73
C SER A 41 11.57 -5.83 -2.63
N ILE A 42 12.30 -5.06 -1.82
CA ILE A 42 13.73 -5.24 -1.56
C ILE A 42 13.97 -6.55 -0.79
N GLU A 43 13.21 -6.77 0.28
CA GLU A 43 13.31 -7.93 1.16
C GLU A 43 13.14 -9.24 0.39
N ARG A 44 12.18 -9.30 -0.55
CA ARG A 44 11.98 -10.47 -1.41
C ARG A 44 13.22 -10.80 -2.26
N HIS A 45 14.00 -9.81 -2.67
CA HIS A 45 15.29 -10.07 -3.32
C HIS A 45 16.27 -10.69 -2.33
N ILE A 46 16.39 -10.12 -1.14
CA ILE A 46 17.30 -10.61 -0.10
C ILE A 46 16.94 -12.07 0.27
N LEU A 47 15.66 -12.38 0.44
CA LEU A 47 15.19 -13.72 0.78
C LEU A 47 15.50 -14.76 -0.29
N ILE A 48 15.37 -14.41 -1.58
CA ILE A 48 15.63 -15.36 -2.67
C ILE A 48 17.13 -15.56 -2.90
N PHE A 49 17.94 -14.50 -2.85
CA PHE A 49 19.36 -14.57 -3.22
C PHE A 49 20.31 -14.76 -2.04
N HIS A 50 19.89 -14.38 -0.83
CA HIS A 50 20.68 -14.42 0.38
C HIS A 50 19.93 -15.08 1.54
N SER A 51 19.21 -16.17 1.23
CA SER A 51 18.43 -16.93 2.21
C SER A 51 19.23 -17.35 3.45
N THR A 52 20.52 -17.66 3.27
CA THR A 52 21.43 -18.02 4.37
C THR A 52 21.63 -16.88 5.37
N ARG A 53 21.64 -15.62 4.93
CA ARG A 53 21.76 -14.44 5.81
C ARG A 53 20.50 -14.24 6.64
N VAL A 54 19.33 -14.58 6.10
CA VAL A 54 18.03 -14.44 6.78
C VAL A 54 17.64 -15.70 7.57
N ALA A 55 18.41 -16.80 7.47
CA ALA A 55 18.12 -18.03 8.20
C ALA A 55 18.34 -17.90 9.72
N THR A 56 19.27 -17.04 10.16
CA THR A 56 19.60 -16.87 11.58
C THR A 56 18.64 -15.88 12.27
N ALA A 57 18.44 -16.01 13.58
CA ALA A 57 17.58 -15.10 14.35
C ALA A 57 18.05 -13.63 14.25
N ARG A 58 19.36 -13.39 14.39
CA ARG A 58 19.97 -12.05 14.22
C ARG A 58 19.78 -11.53 12.80
N GLY A 59 19.95 -12.40 11.80
CA GLY A 59 19.70 -12.07 10.41
C GLY A 59 18.26 -11.63 10.14
N ARG A 60 17.26 -12.35 10.69
CA ARG A 60 15.84 -11.95 10.59
C ARG A 60 15.57 -10.62 11.27
N LEU A 61 16.13 -10.38 12.44
CA LEU A 61 15.97 -9.09 13.13
C LEU A 61 16.48 -7.93 12.26
N LEU A 62 17.68 -8.06 11.70
CA LEU A 62 18.34 -7.01 10.92
C LEU A 62 17.78 -6.82 9.51
N PHE A 63 17.44 -7.90 8.80
CA PHE A 63 17.03 -7.84 7.39
C PHE A 63 15.53 -7.97 7.15
N HIS A 64 14.73 -8.25 8.18
CA HIS A 64 13.27 -8.33 8.06
C HIS A 64 12.59 -7.36 9.00
N TYR A 65 12.74 -7.54 10.32
CA TYR A 65 11.91 -6.82 11.29
C TYR A 65 12.29 -5.33 11.44
N ILE A 66 13.57 -5.02 11.62
CA ILE A 66 14.02 -3.62 11.86
C ILE A 66 13.68 -2.73 10.67
N PRO A 67 14.05 -3.07 9.42
CA PRO A 67 13.79 -2.16 8.32
C PRO A 67 12.29 -2.11 7.98
N LEU A 68 11.55 -3.21 8.09
CA LEU A 68 10.10 -3.18 7.92
C LEU A 68 9.46 -2.21 8.93
N MET A 69 9.83 -2.30 10.21
CA MET A 69 9.34 -1.37 11.23
C MET A 69 9.72 0.08 10.93
N LEU A 70 10.95 0.35 10.52
CA LEU A 70 11.42 1.69 10.18
C LEU A 70 10.64 2.28 8.99
N PHE A 71 10.49 1.53 7.90
CA PHE A 71 9.75 1.96 6.71
C PHE A 71 8.25 2.09 6.98
N SER A 72 7.66 1.19 7.76
CA SER A 72 6.23 1.25 8.13
C SER A 72 5.90 2.42 9.05
N LEU A 73 6.80 2.79 9.97
CA LEU A 73 6.53 3.83 10.98
C LEU A 73 6.98 5.22 10.56
N TYR A 74 7.98 5.34 9.68
CA TYR A 74 8.54 6.62 9.25
C TYR A 74 7.46 7.60 8.76
N ALA A 75 6.68 7.21 7.75
CA ALA A 75 5.67 8.09 7.17
C ALA A 75 4.50 8.39 8.14
N PRO A 76 3.91 7.41 8.86
CA PRO A 76 2.90 7.72 9.87
C PRO A 76 3.40 8.70 10.95
N ILE A 77 4.63 8.55 11.46
CA ILE A 77 5.16 9.46 12.48
C ILE A 77 5.31 10.87 11.90
N LEU A 78 5.88 11.00 10.70
CA LEU A 78 6.06 12.28 10.02
C LEU A 78 4.72 12.99 9.79
N TYR A 79 3.74 12.31 9.19
CA TYR A 79 2.44 12.91 8.91
C TYR A 79 1.59 13.12 10.16
N ALA A 80 1.77 12.31 11.22
CA ALA A 80 1.15 12.61 12.51
C ALA A 80 1.65 13.97 13.04
N TYR A 81 2.96 14.21 12.98
CA TYR A 81 3.53 15.51 13.36
C TYR A 81 2.96 16.65 12.49
N LEU A 82 3.04 16.50 11.17
CA LEU A 82 2.60 17.54 10.23
C LEU A 82 1.11 17.87 10.32
N ILE A 83 0.25 16.88 10.58
CA ILE A 83 -1.21 17.07 10.61
C ILE A 83 -1.68 17.55 11.98
N PHE A 84 -1.20 16.94 13.07
CA PHE A 84 -1.73 17.24 14.41
C PHE A 84 -1.01 18.38 15.12
N PHE A 85 0.29 18.57 14.88
CA PHE A 85 1.14 19.46 15.69
C PHE A 85 1.75 20.64 14.93
N TYR A 86 1.81 20.61 13.60
CA TYR A 86 2.39 21.72 12.83
C TYR A 86 1.54 23.00 12.98
N PRO A 87 2.15 24.16 13.29
CA PRO A 87 1.43 25.41 13.53
C PRO A 87 1.01 26.03 12.18
N CYS A 88 -0.25 25.82 11.82
CA CYS A 88 -0.87 26.31 10.60
C CYS A 88 -2.31 26.74 10.89
N GLU A 89 -2.85 27.66 10.09
CA GLU A 89 -4.29 27.92 10.10
C GLU A 89 -5.03 26.78 9.39
N ARG A 90 -6.05 26.22 10.04
CA ARG A 90 -6.79 25.06 9.50
C ARG A 90 -8.13 25.51 8.97
N ILE A 91 -8.28 25.45 7.66
CA ILE A 91 -9.53 25.74 6.95
C ILE A 91 -10.03 24.42 6.38
N TYR A 92 -11.20 23.96 6.84
CA TYR A 92 -11.82 22.74 6.35
C TYR A 92 -12.92 23.07 5.35
N ASP A 93 -12.84 22.46 4.17
CA ASP A 93 -13.85 22.58 3.13
C ASP A 93 -14.58 21.25 2.93
N GLY A 94 -15.85 21.21 3.34
CA GLY A 94 -16.69 20.03 3.20
C GLY A 94 -17.04 19.66 1.75
N THR A 95 -16.81 20.57 0.79
CA THR A 95 -17.05 20.37 -0.65
C THR A 95 -15.84 19.78 -1.38
N GLN A 96 -14.71 19.62 -0.70
CA GLN A 96 -13.53 18.99 -1.23
C GLN A 96 -13.31 17.60 -0.62
N THR A 97 -12.66 16.73 -1.38
CA THR A 97 -12.18 15.46 -0.83
C THR A 97 -11.21 15.74 0.32
N LEU A 98 -11.26 14.92 1.37
CA LEU A 98 -10.37 15.03 2.54
C LEU A 98 -10.54 16.29 3.40
N CYS A 99 -11.69 16.95 3.27
CA CYS A 99 -11.96 18.25 3.91
C CYS A 99 -11.07 19.39 3.42
N GLY A 100 -10.57 19.28 2.17
CA GLY A 100 -9.58 20.20 1.61
C GLY A 100 -8.14 19.75 1.82
N ASP A 101 -7.21 20.56 1.34
CA ASP A 101 -5.77 20.30 1.47
C ASP A 101 -5.33 20.34 2.94
N ALA A 102 -4.34 19.51 3.28
CA ALA A 102 -3.75 19.58 4.61
C ALA A 102 -3.04 20.94 4.79
N CYS A 103 -3.32 21.63 5.90
CA CYS A 103 -2.88 23.00 6.14
C CYS A 103 -1.37 23.24 5.94
N PHE A 104 -0.54 22.21 6.22
CA PHE A 104 0.91 22.32 6.15
C PHE A 104 1.37 22.57 4.72
N TRP A 105 0.63 22.14 3.69
CA TRP A 105 1.03 22.32 2.29
C TRP A 105 1.22 23.78 1.90
N GLY A 106 0.40 24.70 2.42
CA GLY A 106 0.55 26.13 2.17
C GLY A 106 1.53 26.85 3.12
N SER A 107 2.04 26.15 4.13
CA SER A 107 2.83 26.77 5.23
C SER A 107 4.27 26.24 5.33
N ILE A 108 4.60 25.14 4.65
CA ILE A 108 5.96 24.60 4.56
C ILE A 108 6.75 25.30 3.47
N SER A 109 8.08 25.24 3.55
CA SER A 109 8.96 25.71 2.47
C SER A 109 8.78 24.88 1.19
N ASP A 110 8.89 25.52 0.03
CA ASP A 110 8.83 24.86 -1.28
C ASP A 110 9.81 23.67 -1.41
N SER A 111 11.03 23.80 -0.85
CA SER A 111 12.02 22.71 -0.87
C SER A 111 11.54 21.47 -0.10
N PHE A 112 10.81 21.66 1.00
CA PHE A 112 10.24 20.55 1.77
C PHE A 112 9.04 19.93 1.04
N ALA A 113 8.23 20.75 0.36
CA ALA A 113 7.14 20.26 -0.49
C ALA A 113 7.68 19.40 -1.65
N GLN A 114 8.76 19.85 -2.32
CA GLN A 114 9.45 19.08 -3.36
C GLN A 114 10.04 17.78 -2.81
N TYR A 115 10.66 17.82 -1.63
CA TYR A 115 11.15 16.61 -0.95
C TYR A 115 10.02 15.60 -0.72
N MET A 116 8.87 16.04 -0.20
CA MET A 116 7.74 15.14 0.03
C MET A 116 7.25 14.52 -1.29
N SER A 117 7.06 15.33 -2.33
CA SER A 117 6.62 14.82 -3.63
C SER A 117 7.58 13.79 -4.22
N ILE A 118 8.88 14.08 -4.22
CA ILE A 118 9.88 13.16 -4.79
C ILE A 118 10.02 11.91 -3.91
N ALA A 119 10.20 12.08 -2.60
CA ALA A 119 10.55 10.97 -1.71
C ALA A 119 9.34 10.09 -1.33
N HIS A 120 8.13 10.65 -1.28
CA HIS A 120 6.93 9.92 -0.82
C HIS A 120 6.03 9.50 -1.99
N ASP A 121 6.05 10.20 -3.13
CA ASP A 121 5.29 9.80 -4.32
C ASP A 121 6.14 9.08 -5.36
N ILE A 122 7.16 9.75 -5.92
CA ILE A 122 7.88 9.26 -7.11
C ILE A 122 8.83 8.11 -6.78
N MET A 123 9.68 8.29 -5.77
CA MET A 123 10.73 7.34 -5.42
C MET A 123 10.16 5.95 -5.07
N PRO A 124 9.09 5.80 -4.27
CA PRO A 124 8.53 4.48 -3.96
C PRO A 124 8.07 3.72 -5.20
N ILE A 125 7.41 4.38 -6.15
CA ILE A 125 6.96 3.74 -7.40
C ILE A 125 8.16 3.25 -8.21
N VAL A 126 9.17 4.11 -8.39
CA VAL A 126 10.37 3.76 -9.15
C VAL A 126 11.06 2.55 -8.53
N ILE A 127 11.22 2.52 -7.21
CA ILE A 127 11.86 1.40 -6.51
C ILE A 127 11.01 0.12 -6.66
N ILE A 128 9.69 0.19 -6.48
CA ILE A 128 8.79 -0.96 -6.66
C ILE A 128 8.89 -1.52 -8.09
N VAL A 129 8.88 -0.66 -9.11
CA VAL A 129 8.99 -1.07 -10.52
C VAL A 129 10.35 -1.68 -10.81
N VAL A 130 11.44 -1.04 -10.39
CA VAL A 130 12.81 -1.51 -10.66
C VAL A 130 13.07 -2.86 -9.98
N PHE A 131 12.81 -2.96 -8.68
CA PHE A 131 12.98 -4.23 -7.97
C PHE A 131 11.98 -5.26 -8.51
N GLY A 132 10.74 -4.89 -8.79
CA GLY A 132 9.78 -5.85 -9.35
C GLY A 132 10.21 -6.42 -10.70
N ALA A 133 10.71 -5.59 -11.62
CA ALA A 133 11.27 -6.04 -12.89
C ALA A 133 12.52 -6.91 -12.70
N ALA A 134 13.43 -6.50 -11.81
CA ALA A 134 14.65 -7.26 -11.51
C ALA A 134 14.33 -8.65 -10.93
N LEU A 135 13.32 -8.75 -10.05
CA LEU A 135 12.84 -10.01 -9.48
C LEU A 135 12.37 -10.93 -10.59
N LEU A 136 11.49 -10.43 -11.45
CA LEU A 136 10.89 -11.20 -12.55
C LEU A 136 11.93 -11.71 -13.53
N LEU A 137 12.83 -10.83 -13.97
CA LEU A 137 13.91 -11.19 -14.87
C LEU A 137 14.76 -12.33 -14.28
N ARG A 138 15.15 -12.19 -13.02
CA ARG A 138 15.97 -13.20 -12.34
C ARG A 138 15.24 -14.53 -12.14
N ILE A 139 13.95 -14.50 -11.85
CA ILE A 139 13.12 -15.72 -11.75
C ILE A 139 13.05 -16.45 -13.09
N ILE A 140 12.88 -15.71 -14.19
CA ILE A 140 12.88 -16.30 -15.54
C ILE A 140 14.23 -16.97 -15.84
N ILE A 141 15.34 -16.30 -15.48
CA ILE A 141 16.69 -16.85 -15.64
C ILE A 141 16.90 -18.08 -14.75
N GLN A 142 16.52 -18.02 -13.47
CA GLN A 142 16.70 -19.11 -12.51
C GLN A 142 15.81 -20.31 -12.81
N LYS A 143 14.60 -20.11 -13.34
CA LYS A 143 13.72 -21.21 -13.79
C LYS A 143 14.40 -22.08 -14.86
N ARG A 144 15.28 -21.50 -15.69
CA ARG A 144 16.07 -22.25 -16.66
C ARG A 144 17.18 -23.08 -16.01
N ARG A 145 17.65 -22.73 -14.80
CA ARG A 145 18.77 -23.37 -14.10
C ARG A 145 18.34 -24.37 -13.02
N LEU A 146 17.23 -24.12 -12.31
CA LEU A 146 16.80 -24.91 -11.15
C LEU A 146 15.80 -26.00 -11.56
N ARG A 147 16.26 -27.26 -11.60
CA ARG A 147 15.46 -28.47 -11.84
C ARG A 147 14.63 -28.95 -10.63
N GLN A 148 14.59 -28.20 -9.52
CA GLN A 148 13.90 -28.61 -8.29
C GLN A 148 12.42 -28.16 -8.27
N VAL A 149 11.52 -29.12 -8.48
CA VAL A 149 10.06 -28.89 -8.66
C VAL A 149 9.37 -28.36 -7.38
N ASN A 150 9.79 -28.80 -6.19
CA ASN A 150 9.09 -28.46 -4.93
C ASN A 150 9.33 -27.01 -4.48
N GLU A 151 10.58 -26.56 -4.46
CA GLU A 151 10.94 -25.17 -4.09
C GLU A 151 10.30 -24.16 -5.07
N TRP A 152 10.22 -24.50 -6.35
CA TRP A 152 9.58 -23.67 -7.37
C TRP A 152 8.12 -23.34 -7.05
N ARG A 153 7.35 -24.30 -6.51
CA ARG A 153 5.94 -24.09 -6.18
C ARG A 153 5.76 -23.04 -5.08
N LYS A 154 6.67 -22.99 -4.12
CA LYS A 154 6.68 -22.00 -3.03
C LYS A 154 7.00 -20.61 -3.59
N TYR A 155 8.09 -20.47 -4.35
CA TYR A 155 8.48 -19.20 -4.95
C TYR A 155 7.39 -18.67 -5.89
N ARG A 156 6.80 -19.51 -6.74
CA ARG A 156 5.76 -19.09 -7.69
C ARG A 156 4.59 -18.37 -7.02
N LYS A 157 4.10 -18.88 -5.88
CA LYS A 157 2.98 -18.24 -5.16
C LYS A 157 3.36 -16.86 -4.61
N MET A 158 4.54 -16.79 -4.00
CA MET A 158 5.09 -15.54 -3.48
C MET A 158 5.23 -14.49 -4.59
N ILE A 159 5.74 -14.92 -5.75
CA ILE A 159 5.93 -14.06 -6.92
C ILE A 159 4.60 -13.56 -7.49
N ILE A 160 3.62 -14.45 -7.69
CA ILE A 160 2.30 -14.07 -8.22
C ILE A 160 1.66 -12.99 -7.34
N GLN A 161 1.72 -13.16 -6.02
CA GLN A 161 1.23 -12.16 -5.08
C GLN A 161 1.96 -10.84 -5.21
N PHE A 162 3.28 -10.88 -5.31
CA PHE A 162 4.09 -9.67 -5.46
C PHE A 162 3.76 -8.92 -6.75
N ILE A 163 3.69 -9.63 -7.89
CA ILE A 163 3.31 -9.04 -9.18
C ILE A 163 1.93 -8.42 -9.07
N PHE A 164 0.97 -9.16 -8.51
CA PHE A 164 -0.40 -8.68 -8.37
C PHE A 164 -0.45 -7.39 -7.56
N ILE A 165 0.15 -7.35 -6.37
CA ILE A 165 0.17 -6.13 -5.55
C ILE A 165 0.95 -5.02 -6.24
N SER A 166 2.14 -5.29 -6.79
CA SER A 166 2.93 -4.24 -7.46
C SER A 166 2.18 -3.67 -8.68
N SER A 167 1.47 -4.51 -9.43
CA SER A 167 0.65 -4.06 -10.56
C SER A 167 -0.51 -3.18 -10.12
N THR A 168 -1.16 -3.45 -8.97
CA THR A 168 -2.22 -2.56 -8.50
C THR A 168 -1.67 -1.19 -8.11
N PHE A 169 -0.51 -1.13 -7.45
CA PHE A 169 0.16 0.15 -7.18
C PHE A 169 0.50 0.88 -8.49
N VAL A 170 1.16 0.22 -9.44
CA VAL A 170 1.53 0.88 -10.70
C VAL A 170 0.31 1.32 -11.51
N ILE A 171 -0.71 0.47 -11.68
CA ILE A 171 -1.87 0.79 -12.53
C ILE A 171 -2.70 1.94 -11.93
N PHE A 172 -2.94 1.92 -10.61
CA PHE A 172 -3.87 2.86 -9.99
C PHE A 172 -3.21 4.10 -9.41
N TYR A 173 -1.93 4.06 -9.07
CA TYR A 173 -1.23 5.20 -8.46
C TYR A 173 -0.37 5.98 -9.47
N LEU A 174 0.22 5.33 -10.48
CA LEU A 174 1.05 6.01 -11.48
C LEU A 174 0.32 7.17 -12.19
N PRO A 175 -0.96 7.05 -12.61
CA PRO A 175 -1.64 8.16 -13.27
C PRO A 175 -1.73 9.42 -12.41
N TYR A 176 -1.98 9.24 -11.10
CA TYR A 176 -1.99 10.33 -10.12
C TYR A 176 -0.61 11.00 -10.03
N THR A 177 0.44 10.19 -9.85
CA THR A 177 1.82 10.70 -9.73
C THR A 177 2.30 11.41 -11.00
N VAL A 178 1.87 10.96 -12.19
CA VAL A 178 2.19 11.66 -13.45
C VAL A 178 1.56 13.04 -13.49
N VAL A 179 0.30 13.19 -13.07
CA VAL A 179 -0.36 14.50 -13.01
C VAL A 179 0.35 15.42 -12.01
N ASP A 180 0.65 14.94 -10.80
CA ASP A 180 1.35 15.73 -9.79
C ASP A 180 2.76 16.12 -10.24
N PHE A 181 3.49 15.22 -10.88
CA PHE A 181 4.81 15.52 -11.43
C PHE A 181 4.75 16.62 -12.51
N VAL A 182 3.79 16.54 -13.44
CA VAL A 182 3.63 17.57 -14.49
C VAL A 182 3.24 18.92 -13.88
N LYS A 183 2.40 18.94 -12.84
CA LYS A 183 2.10 20.16 -12.09
C LYS A 183 3.34 20.74 -11.42
N ALA A 184 4.18 19.89 -10.82
CA ALA A 184 5.43 20.29 -10.19
C ALA A 184 6.45 20.89 -11.19
N LEU A 185 6.34 20.58 -12.49
CA LEU A 185 7.13 21.20 -13.56
C LEU A 185 6.60 22.59 -14.00
N GLY A 186 5.56 23.12 -13.35
CA GLY A 186 5.01 24.45 -13.63
C GLY A 186 3.70 24.44 -14.43
N PHE A 187 3.17 23.27 -14.81
CA PHE A 187 1.90 23.16 -15.53
C PHE A 187 0.72 22.96 -14.56
N SER A 188 0.45 23.99 -13.74
CA SER A 188 -0.53 23.91 -12.64
C SER A 188 -1.95 23.49 -13.05
N SER A 189 -2.37 23.82 -14.28
CA SER A 189 -3.70 23.47 -14.82
C SER A 189 -3.80 22.05 -15.36
N PHE A 190 -2.68 21.33 -15.51
CA PHE A 190 -2.67 20.00 -16.10
C PHE A 190 -3.45 18.99 -15.24
N GLY A 191 -4.40 18.28 -15.85
CA GLY A 191 -5.09 17.17 -15.21
C GLY A 191 -6.00 17.55 -14.03
N ILE A 192 -6.32 18.83 -13.78
CA ILE A 192 -7.22 19.25 -12.68
C ILE A 192 -8.56 18.52 -12.74
N ASN A 193 -9.15 18.38 -13.92
CA ASN A 193 -10.44 17.70 -14.08
C ASN A 193 -10.32 16.17 -13.96
N VAL A 194 -9.12 15.61 -14.17
CA VAL A 194 -8.92 14.15 -14.22
C VAL A 194 -8.49 13.61 -12.84
N ILE A 195 -7.75 14.41 -12.06
CA ILE A 195 -7.20 13.99 -10.77
C ILE A 195 -8.29 13.56 -9.78
N GLN A 196 -9.47 14.19 -9.84
CA GLN A 196 -10.63 13.84 -9.02
C GLN A 196 -11.13 12.41 -9.26
N TYR A 197 -10.94 11.87 -10.47
CA TYR A 197 -11.29 10.49 -10.80
C TYR A 197 -10.19 9.49 -10.42
N PHE A 198 -8.92 9.91 -10.44
CA PHE A 198 -7.80 9.05 -10.06
C PHE A 198 -7.63 8.92 -8.54
N LEU A 199 -7.92 9.97 -7.78
CA LEU A 199 -7.73 9.97 -6.33
C LEU A 199 -8.51 8.86 -5.60
N PRO A 200 -9.75 8.49 -5.97
CA PRO A 200 -10.40 7.31 -5.38
C PRO A 200 -9.75 5.99 -5.77
N LEU A 201 -9.17 5.90 -6.98
CA LEU A 201 -8.53 4.68 -7.47
C LEU A 201 -7.23 4.35 -6.73
N THR A 202 -6.54 5.34 -6.17
CA THR A 202 -5.33 5.12 -5.34
C THR A 202 -5.59 4.30 -4.08
N ASN A 203 -6.86 4.10 -3.70
CA ASN A 203 -7.27 3.23 -2.59
C ASN A 203 -7.46 1.75 -2.99
N VAL A 204 -7.49 1.43 -4.28
CA VAL A 204 -7.65 0.05 -4.77
C VAL A 204 -6.54 -0.89 -4.27
N PRO A 205 -5.25 -0.50 -4.24
CA PRO A 205 -4.20 -1.35 -3.69
C PRO A 205 -4.45 -1.76 -2.23
N SER A 206 -4.94 -0.84 -1.39
CA SER A 206 -5.28 -1.11 0.02
C SER A 206 -6.39 -2.15 0.16
N ILE A 207 -7.39 -2.11 -0.74
CA ILE A 207 -8.47 -3.10 -0.79
C ILE A 207 -7.94 -4.43 -1.32
N ALA A 208 -7.06 -4.43 -2.32
CA ALA A 208 -6.53 -5.63 -2.95
C ALA A 208 -5.55 -6.42 -2.06
N LEU A 209 -4.80 -5.72 -1.19
CA LEU A 209 -3.78 -6.29 -0.33
C LEU A 209 -4.27 -7.48 0.55
N PRO A 210 -5.36 -7.36 1.34
CA PRO A 210 -5.86 -8.48 2.14
C PRO A 210 -6.21 -9.70 1.29
N TYR A 211 -6.85 -9.51 0.12
CA TYR A 211 -7.16 -10.63 -0.78
C TYR A 211 -5.90 -11.29 -1.32
N ALA A 212 -4.90 -10.50 -1.71
CA ALA A 212 -3.62 -11.01 -2.17
C ALA A 212 -2.92 -11.85 -1.09
N THR A 213 -2.93 -11.39 0.17
CA THR A 213 -2.35 -12.15 1.30
C THR A 213 -3.12 -13.44 1.59
N LEU A 214 -4.46 -13.39 1.62
CA LEU A 214 -5.31 -14.55 1.83
C LEU A 214 -5.05 -15.64 0.79
N ILE A 215 -4.98 -15.28 -0.50
CA ILE A 215 -4.72 -16.24 -1.59
C ILE A 215 -3.37 -16.96 -1.41
N THR A 216 -2.39 -16.32 -0.78
CA THR A 216 -1.06 -16.91 -0.56
C THR A 216 -0.89 -17.73 0.71
N LEU A 217 -1.80 -17.63 1.67
CA LEU A 217 -1.61 -18.26 2.97
C LEU A 217 -1.60 -19.80 2.82
N PRO A 218 -0.49 -20.48 3.17
CA PRO A 218 -0.42 -21.94 3.06
C PRO A 218 -1.44 -22.58 3.99
N GLY A 219 -2.19 -23.56 3.48
CA GLY A 219 -3.21 -24.28 4.25
C GLY A 219 -4.52 -23.52 4.46
N LEU A 220 -4.69 -22.28 3.97
CA LEU A 220 -5.98 -21.58 4.09
C LEU A 220 -7.12 -22.39 3.46
N LYS A 221 -6.89 -22.96 2.27
CA LYS A 221 -7.88 -23.84 1.62
C LYS A 221 -8.24 -25.03 2.52
N GLN A 222 -7.26 -25.69 3.14
CA GLN A 222 -7.49 -26.84 4.02
C GLN A 222 -8.31 -26.44 5.25
N LYS A 223 -7.99 -25.30 5.88
CA LYS A 223 -8.75 -24.77 7.01
C LYS A 223 -10.17 -24.35 6.62
N LEU A 224 -10.35 -23.71 5.47
CA LEU A 224 -11.66 -23.29 4.98
C LEU A 224 -12.54 -24.51 4.65
N PHE A 225 -11.98 -25.53 3.98
CA PHE A 225 -12.68 -26.79 3.72
C PHE A 225 -13.05 -27.51 5.01
N ALA A 226 -12.15 -27.56 6.01
CA ALA A 226 -12.45 -28.16 7.31
C ALA A 226 -13.63 -27.44 8.00
N LEU A 227 -13.67 -26.10 7.96
CA LEU A 227 -14.78 -25.33 8.54
C LEU A 227 -16.12 -25.60 7.83
N ILE A 228 -16.12 -25.71 6.50
CA ILE A 228 -17.34 -25.99 5.72
C ILE A 228 -17.84 -27.41 6.00
N ILE A 229 -16.95 -28.41 6.03
CA ILE A 229 -17.30 -29.80 6.33
C ILE A 229 -17.81 -29.96 7.77
N CYS A 230 -17.18 -29.29 8.74
CA CYS A 230 -17.66 -29.30 10.14
C CYS A 230 -19.06 -28.68 10.27
N LYS A 231 -19.35 -27.57 9.57
CA LYS A 231 -20.70 -26.99 9.54
C LYS A 231 -21.72 -27.90 8.88
N ALA A 232 -21.37 -28.57 7.78
CA ALA A 232 -22.26 -29.52 7.12
C ALA A 232 -22.65 -30.67 8.06
N LYS A 233 -21.68 -31.21 8.82
CA LYS A 233 -21.91 -32.30 9.78
C LYS A 233 -22.80 -31.88 10.97
N GLN A 234 -22.67 -30.64 11.45
CA GLN A 234 -23.54 -30.10 12.51
C GLN A 234 -25.00 -29.94 12.05
N ASN A 235 -25.21 -29.48 10.81
CA ASN A 235 -26.56 -29.30 10.27
C ASN A 235 -27.28 -30.65 10.01
N THR A 236 -26.56 -31.72 9.68
CA THR A 236 -27.15 -33.06 9.53
C THR A 236 -27.66 -33.62 10.86
N ILE A 237 -26.94 -33.38 11.97
CA ILE A 237 -27.33 -33.88 13.30
C ILE A 237 -28.60 -33.18 13.79
N HIS A 238 -28.78 -31.88 13.54
CA HIS A 238 -30.00 -31.17 13.91
C HIS A 238 -31.23 -31.57 13.10
N ALA A 239 -31.06 -32.00 11.84
CA ALA A 239 -32.18 -32.43 10.99
C ALA A 239 -32.72 -33.83 11.35
N THR A 240 -31.95 -34.65 12.06
CA THR A 240 -32.36 -36.01 12.49
C THR A 240 -33.04 -36.06 13.86
N VAL A 241 -33.19 -34.93 14.55
CA VAL A 241 -33.77 -34.84 15.92
C VAL A 241 -35.14 -34.13 15.92
N ALA A 242 -35.72 -33.89 14.74
CA ALA A 242 -37.07 -33.38 14.56
C ALA A 242 -37.93 -34.42 13.82
#